data_AF-A0A7S0BLH9-F1
#
_entry.id   AF-A0A7S0BLH9-F1
#
_cell.length_a   1.000
_cell.length_b   1.000
_cell.length_c   1.000
_cell.angle_alpha   90.00
_cell.angle_beta   90.00
_cell.angle_gamma   90.00
#
_symmetry.space_group_name_H-M   'P 1'
#
loop_
_entity.id
_entity.type
_entity.pdbx_description
1 polymer ?
#
loop_
_entity_poly.entity_id
_entity_poly.type
_entity_poly.pdbx_seq_one_letter_code
_entity_poly.pdbx_strand_id
1 'polypeptide(L)'
;MIEVDSKTSVLAFQFEVVNRDIVFQIRSNLGEVAYGPETYSADGEMIEGLLLNLTCGSFICIWESRTGFLSRKAKLRYRVSVFDSNVEAGDWACELRQRSNMSLTRSM
;
A
#
# COMPACT_ATOMS: atom_id res chain seq x y z
N MET A 1 -6.88 4.96 -1.82
CA MET A 1 -6.53 5.53 -3.13
C MET A 1 -5.28 6.37 -2.93
N ILE A 2 -4.31 6.27 -3.83
CA ILE A 2 -3.01 6.91 -3.72
C ILE A 2 -2.91 7.91 -4.87
N GLU A 3 -2.70 9.18 -4.59
CA GLU A 3 -2.57 10.22 -5.62
C GLU A 3 -1.09 10.48 -5.89
N VAL A 4 -0.75 10.53 -7.18
CA VAL A 4 0.59 10.83 -7.68
C VAL A 4 0.48 12.06 -8.58
N ASP A 5 1.15 13.13 -8.19
CA ASP A 5 1.08 14.46 -8.79
C ASP A 5 2.28 14.79 -9.68
N SER A 6 3.43 14.13 -9.48
CA SER A 6 4.65 14.31 -10.28
C SER A 6 5.06 13.04 -11.03
N LYS A 7 5.66 13.23 -12.22
CA LYS A 7 6.30 12.14 -13.00
C LYS A 7 7.56 11.59 -12.34
N THR A 8 8.12 12.32 -11.38
CA THR A 8 9.29 11.90 -10.60
C THR A 8 8.89 11.17 -9.32
N SER A 9 7.60 11.04 -9.03
CA SER A 9 7.16 10.34 -7.83
C SER A 9 7.41 8.83 -7.91
N VAL A 10 7.82 8.28 -6.77
CA VAL A 10 8.04 6.86 -6.53
C VAL A 10 6.98 6.37 -5.56
N LEU A 11 6.38 5.23 -5.87
CA LEU A 11 5.49 4.53 -4.95
C LEU A 11 6.26 3.35 -4.36
N ALA A 12 6.55 3.42 -3.06
CA ALA A 12 7.05 2.30 -2.30
C ALA A 12 5.91 1.54 -1.64
N PHE A 13 5.99 0.22 -1.69
CA PHE A 13 5.11 -0.66 -0.94
C PHE A 13 5.93 -1.66 -0.13
N GLN A 14 5.45 -1.95 1.06
CA GLN A 14 5.93 -3.03 1.90
C GLN A 14 4.72 -3.76 2.46
N PHE A 15 4.71 -5.09 2.43
CA PHE A 15 3.64 -5.86 3.04
C PHE A 15 4.12 -7.23 3.50
N GLU A 16 3.43 -7.76 4.49
CA GLU A 16 3.67 -9.07 5.07
C GLU A 16 2.34 -9.81 5.15
N VAL A 17 2.36 -11.07 4.73
CA VAL A 17 1.16 -11.90 4.65
C VAL A 17 1.38 -13.16 5.46
N VAL A 18 0.44 -13.43 6.37
CA VAL A 18 0.53 -14.57 7.28
C VAL A 18 -0.65 -15.51 7.06
N ASN A 19 -0.36 -16.81 6.98
CA ASN A 19 -1.34 -17.90 6.87
C ASN A 19 -2.22 -17.92 5.61
N ARG A 20 -1.86 -17.21 4.52
CA ARG A 20 -2.55 -17.30 3.23
C ARG A 20 -1.85 -16.68 2.01
N ASP A 21 -1.66 -17.42 0.93
CA ASP A 21 -1.17 -16.86 -0.34
C ASP A 21 -2.11 -15.77 -0.89
N ILE A 22 -1.52 -14.72 -1.45
CA ILE A 22 -2.24 -13.60 -2.05
C ILE A 22 -1.76 -13.32 -3.47
N VAL A 23 -2.62 -12.67 -4.25
CA VAL A 23 -2.28 -11.98 -5.47
C VAL A 23 -2.21 -10.49 -5.15
N PHE A 24 -1.10 -9.85 -5.45
CA PHE A 24 -0.91 -8.41 -5.29
C PHE A 24 -0.76 -7.74 -6.65
N GLN A 25 -1.44 -6.61 -6.82
CA GLN A 25 -1.36 -5.77 -8.00
C GLN A 25 -1.57 -4.31 -7.66
N ILE A 26 -1.07 -3.42 -8.51
CA ILE A 26 -1.33 -1.98 -8.44
C ILE A 26 -1.99 -1.57 -9.75
N ARG A 27 -3.13 -0.90 -9.67
CA ARG A 27 -3.88 -0.40 -10.84
C ARG A 27 -4.04 1.10 -10.78
N SER A 28 -4.06 1.76 -11.93
CA SER A 28 -4.54 3.13 -12.02
C SER A 28 -6.06 3.19 -11.85
N ASN A 29 -6.62 4.36 -11.54
CA ASN A 29 -8.05 4.61 -11.51
C ASN A 29 -8.74 4.39 -12.87
N LEU A 30 -7.99 4.46 -13.97
CA LEU A 30 -8.45 4.10 -15.32
C LEU A 30 -8.49 2.58 -15.54
N GLY A 31 -8.02 1.80 -14.56
CA GLY A 31 -8.02 0.34 -14.59
C GLY A 31 -6.78 -0.27 -15.25
N GLU A 32 -5.82 0.53 -15.69
CA GLU A 32 -4.55 0.05 -16.24
C GLU A 32 -3.72 -0.60 -15.13
N VAL A 33 -3.04 -1.71 -15.45
CA VAL A 33 -2.18 -2.41 -14.50
C VAL A 33 -0.83 -1.72 -14.48
N ALA A 34 -0.45 -1.14 -13.35
CA ALA A 34 0.84 -0.51 -13.11
C ALA A 34 1.87 -1.49 -12.55
N TYR A 35 1.43 -2.52 -11.81
CA TYR A 35 2.27 -3.59 -11.28
C TYR A 35 1.47 -4.87 -11.04
N GLY A 36 2.12 -6.02 -11.19
CA GLY A 36 1.49 -7.32 -11.04
C GLY A 36 0.54 -7.68 -12.19
N PRO A 37 -0.41 -8.60 -11.98
CA PRO A 37 -0.63 -9.38 -10.76
C PRO A 37 0.50 -10.38 -10.50
N GLU A 38 1.02 -10.39 -9.27
CA GLU A 38 2.02 -11.35 -8.79
C GLU A 38 1.47 -12.14 -7.59
N THR A 39 1.86 -13.41 -7.49
CA THR A 39 1.45 -14.29 -6.39
C THR A 39 2.54 -14.35 -5.34
N TYR A 40 2.18 -14.09 -4.08
CA TYR A 40 3.08 -14.17 -2.94
C TYR A 40 2.58 -15.22 -1.97
N SER A 41 3.50 -16.06 -1.51
CA SER A 41 3.25 -17.08 -0.49
C SER A 41 3.17 -16.44 0.90
N ALA A 42 2.43 -17.09 1.79
CA ALA A 42 2.32 -16.63 3.18
C ALA A 42 3.23 -17.37 4.14
N ASP A 43 4.51 -17.12 3.97
CA ASP A 43 5.58 -17.48 4.89
C ASP A 43 5.78 -16.44 6.01
N GLY A 44 5.09 -15.29 5.94
CA GLY A 44 5.29 -14.18 6.88
C GLY A 44 6.53 -13.36 6.58
N GLU A 45 7.12 -13.50 5.39
CA GLU A 45 8.21 -12.65 4.95
C GLU A 45 7.70 -11.25 4.58
N MET A 46 8.53 -10.25 4.85
CA MET A 46 8.29 -8.88 4.43
C MET A 46 8.64 -8.76 2.95
N ILE A 47 7.66 -8.39 2.15
CA ILE A 47 7.79 -8.14 0.72
C ILE A 47 7.86 -6.64 0.52
N GLU A 48 8.84 -6.19 -0.25
CA GLU A 48 9.07 -4.77 -0.51
C GLU A 48 9.25 -4.53 -2.01
N GLY A 49 8.75 -3.40 -2.50
CA GLY A 49 8.95 -3.01 -3.89
C GLY A 49 8.76 -1.52 -4.13
N LEU A 50 9.30 -1.08 -5.26
CA LEU A 50 9.30 0.32 -5.69
C LEU A 50 8.75 0.38 -7.12
N LEU A 51 7.75 1.22 -7.34
CA LEU A 51 7.31 1.63 -8.68
C LEU A 51 7.91 3.00 -8.99
N LEU A 52 8.76 3.03 -10.01
CA LEU A 52 9.40 4.23 -10.54
C LEU A 52 8.65 4.71 -11.79
N ASN A 53 8.86 5.96 -12.18
CA ASN A 53 8.34 6.56 -13.42
C ASN A 53 6.81 6.46 -13.56
N LEU A 54 6.09 6.62 -12.45
CA LEU A 54 4.63 6.60 -12.49
C LEU A 54 4.10 7.79 -13.28
N THR A 55 3.08 7.54 -14.09
CA THR A 55 2.28 8.61 -14.68
C THR A 55 1.50 9.32 -13.58
N CYS A 56 1.34 10.64 -13.69
CA CYS A 56 0.48 11.39 -12.79
C CYS A 56 -0.93 10.79 -12.84
N GLY A 57 -1.53 10.55 -11.69
CA GLY A 57 -2.83 9.89 -11.59
C GLY A 57 -3.10 9.29 -10.23
N SER A 58 -4.21 8.56 -10.14
CA SER A 58 -4.60 7.88 -8.92
C SER A 58 -4.39 6.38 -9.06
N PHE A 59 -3.82 5.76 -8.03
CA PHE A 59 -3.49 4.35 -7.98
C PHE A 59 -4.18 3.64 -6.82
N ILE A 60 -4.39 2.34 -7.01
CA ILE A 60 -5.04 1.44 -6.06
C ILE A 60 -4.15 0.21 -5.93
N CYS A 61 -3.67 -0.05 -4.71
CA CYS A 61 -3.04 -1.30 -4.33
C CYS A 61 -4.13 -2.32 -3.98
N ILE A 62 -4.06 -3.51 -4.56
CA ILE A 62 -5.07 -4.55 -4.42
C ILE A 62 -4.38 -5.82 -3.92
N TRP A 63 -4.85 -6.36 -2.81
CA TRP A 63 -4.45 -7.65 -2.26
C TRP A 63 -5.65 -8.59 -2.29
N GLU A 64 -5.58 -9.61 -3.14
CA GLU A 64 -6.64 -10.59 -3.33
C GLU A 64 -6.22 -11.96 -2.83
N SER A 65 -7.09 -12.63 -2.11
CA SER A 65 -6.88 -14.04 -1.75
C SER A 65 -7.01 -14.89 -3.01
N ARG A 66 -6.01 -15.74 -3.29
CA ARG A 66 -6.02 -16.64 -4.46
C ARG A 66 -7.25 -17.56 -4.52
N THR A 67 -7.85 -17.84 -3.38
CA THR A 67 -8.99 -18.76 -3.21
C THR A 67 -10.29 -18.04 -2.89
N GLY A 68 -10.34 -16.69 -2.95
CA GLY A 68 -11.55 -15.88 -2.76
C GLY A 68 -12.11 -15.78 -1.34
N PHE A 69 -11.76 -16.71 -0.45
CA PHE A 69 -12.11 -16.64 0.98
C PHE A 69 -10.98 -15.98 1.78
N LEU A 70 -11.26 -15.37 2.92
CA LEU A 70 -10.22 -15.01 3.91
C LEU A 70 -10.49 -15.85 5.15
N SER A 71 -9.52 -16.68 5.56
CA SER A 71 -9.65 -17.39 6.83
C SER A 71 -9.59 -16.36 7.96
N ARG A 72 -10.29 -16.61 9.07
CA ARG A 72 -10.21 -15.74 10.26
C ARG A 72 -8.79 -15.64 10.85
N LYS A 73 -7.83 -16.45 10.37
CA LYS A 73 -6.42 -16.47 10.78
C LYS A 73 -5.48 -15.78 9.79
N ALA A 74 -5.97 -15.40 8.60
CA ALA A 74 -5.18 -14.68 7.62
C ALA A 74 -4.96 -13.24 8.11
N LYS A 75 -3.72 -12.76 8.04
CA LYS A 75 -3.37 -11.38 8.39
C LYS A 75 -2.55 -10.77 7.27
N LEU A 76 -2.88 -9.52 6.94
CA LEU A 76 -2.12 -8.67 6.03
C LEU A 76 -1.67 -7.44 6.82
N ARG A 77 -0.36 -7.20 6.87
CA ARG A 77 0.22 -5.93 7.32
C ARG A 77 0.80 -5.26 6.10
N TYR A 78 0.58 -3.96 5.94
CA TYR A 78 1.09 -3.24 4.79
C TYR A 78 1.44 -1.79 5.14
N ARG A 79 2.32 -1.23 4.33
CA ARG A 79 2.70 0.18 4.28
C ARG A 79 2.83 0.56 2.81
N VAL A 80 2.24 1.68 2.43
CA VAL A 80 2.43 2.28 1.12
C VAL A 80 2.81 3.74 1.30
N SER A 81 3.77 4.22 0.54
CA SER A 81 4.29 5.57 0.63
C SER A 81 4.59 6.12 -0.76
N VAL A 82 4.35 7.41 -0.95
CA VAL A 82 4.69 8.12 -2.18
C VAL A 82 5.71 9.19 -1.81
N PHE A 83 6.78 9.31 -2.60
CA PHE A 83 7.80 10.34 -2.43
C PHE A 83 8.26 10.84 -3.80
N ASP A 84 8.64 12.11 -3.87
CA ASP A 84 9.28 12.66 -5.06
C ASP A 84 10.74 12.18 -5.11
N SER A 85 11.18 11.57 -6.22
CA SER A 85 12.57 11.12 -6.39
C SER A 85 13.59 12.25 -6.42
N ASN A 86 13.15 13.50 -6.50
CA ASN A 86 14.02 14.68 -6.41
C ASN A 86 14.33 15.12 -4.97
N VAL A 87 13.72 14.50 -3.95
CA VAL A 87 13.99 14.83 -2.54
C VAL A 87 15.17 13.98 -2.06
N GLU A 88 16.27 14.64 -1.67
CA GLU A 88 17.41 13.98 -1.04
C GLU A 88 16.95 13.15 0.16
N ALA A 89 17.51 11.96 0.35
CA ALA A 89 17.13 10.99 1.38
C ALA A 89 17.33 11.47 2.85
N GLY A 90 17.58 12.76 3.09
CA GLY A 90 17.83 13.38 4.39
C GLY A 90 16.62 14.02 5.07
N ASP A 91 15.51 14.30 4.37
CA ASP A 91 14.34 15.02 4.93
C ASP A 91 13.25 14.07 5.51
N TRP A 92 13.66 12.95 6.12
CA TRP A 92 12.78 11.86 6.58
C TRP A 92 12.08 12.15 7.92
N ALA A 93 11.59 13.37 8.13
CA ALA A 93 10.78 13.73 9.28
C ALA A 93 9.51 14.45 8.83
N CYS A 94 8.62 13.73 8.11
CA CYS A 94 7.25 14.20 7.96
C CYS A 94 6.52 13.98 9.30
N GLU A 95 6.39 15.06 10.08
CA GLU A 95 5.67 15.09 11.34
C GLU A 95 4.24 14.56 11.16
N LEU A 96 3.95 13.42 11.79
CA LEU A 96 2.59 12.90 11.95
C LEU A 96 1.78 13.89 12.80
N ARG A 97 1.06 14.82 12.16
CA ARG A 97 0.03 15.62 12.84
C ARG A 97 -1.17 14.73 13.15
N GLN A 98 -1.12 14.08 14.30
CA GLN A 98 -2.25 13.39 14.92
C GLN A 98 -3.34 14.44 15.24
N ARG A 99 -4.42 14.48 14.46
CA ARG A 99 -5.64 15.19 14.88
C ARG A 99 -6.36 14.33 15.92
N SER A 100 -6.15 14.66 17.19
CA SER A 100 -6.82 14.04 18.34
C SER A 100 -8.25 14.56 18.53
N ASN A 101 -9.16 13.60 18.71
CA ASN A 101 -10.38 13.58 19.53
C ASN A 101 -11.62 14.44 19.20
N MET A 102 -12.76 13.75 19.05
CA MET A 102 -13.92 14.04 19.89
C MET A 102 -14.59 12.74 20.40
N SER A 103 -14.91 12.76 21.69
CA SER A 103 -15.47 11.69 22.52
C SER A 103 -16.94 11.40 22.21
N LEU A 104 -17.34 10.13 22.22
CA LEU A 104 -18.74 9.73 22.43
C LEU A 104 -18.82 8.89 23.71
N THR A 105 -19.10 9.57 24.82
CA THR A 105 -19.54 8.93 26.07
C THR A 105 -20.93 8.34 25.87
N ARG A 106 -21.06 7.05 26.16
CA ARG A 106 -22.32 6.30 26.15
C ARG A 106 -22.89 6.32 27.57
N SER A 107 -23.99 7.02 27.80
CA SER A 107 -24.75 6.92 29.05
C SER A 107 -25.76 5.78 28.92
N MET A 108 -25.93 5.02 30.01
CA MET A 108 -26.88 3.90 30.15
C MET A 108 -28.33 4.34 29.94
#